data_AF-A0A257JAK7-F1
#
_entry.id   AF-A0A257JAK7-F1
#
_cell.length_a   1.000
_cell.length_b   1.000
_cell.length_c   1.000
_cell.angle_alpha   90.00
_cell.angle_beta   90.00
_cell.angle_gamma   90.00
#
_symmetry.space_group_name_H-M   'P 1'
#
loop_
_entity.id
_entity.type
_entity.pdbx_description
1 polymer ?
#
loop_
_entity_poly.entity_id
_entity_poly.type
_entity_poly.pdbx_seq_one_letter_code
_entity_poly.pdbx_strand_id
1 'polypeptide(L)'
;GPGDEVITTTHTFTATAEVVRYLGADVKLVDIDAATLNIDPARIEAAITPRTKAIMPVHYAGLAADMPAILAIARRHGLKVVEDAAHALPATSAGRRIGTLDSDATVFSFYANKTMTTGEGGMLVTRDAALAKRAQVMRLHGMSRDAFDRFTAKVPSWYYEIVAPGFKYNLTDI
;
A
#
# COMPACT_ATOMS: atom_id res chain seq x y z
N GLY A 1 2.10 -11.99 -7.91
CA GLY A 1 1.03 -12.95 -8.21
C GLY A 1 1.51 -14.35 -7.91
N PRO A 2 0.90 -15.40 -8.50
CA PRO A 2 1.36 -16.78 -8.31
C PRO A 2 2.87 -16.95 -8.50
N GLY A 3 3.53 -17.58 -7.53
CA GLY A 3 4.98 -17.78 -7.51
C GLY A 3 5.81 -16.60 -6.98
N ASP A 4 5.20 -15.44 -6.73
CA ASP A 4 5.86 -14.32 -6.05
C ASP A 4 5.70 -14.42 -4.54
N GLU A 5 6.63 -13.80 -3.81
CA GLU A 5 6.66 -13.73 -2.35
C GLU A 5 6.64 -12.27 -1.89
N VAL A 6 5.83 -11.95 -0.88
CA VAL A 6 5.79 -10.64 -0.23
C VAL A 6 6.14 -10.79 1.24
N ILE A 7 7.16 -10.04 1.68
CA ILE A 7 7.58 -10.04 3.09
C ILE A 7 6.69 -9.08 3.88
N THR A 8 6.15 -9.55 5.00
CA THR A 8 5.49 -8.70 6.01
C THR A 8 5.73 -9.26 7.40
N THR A 9 5.13 -8.64 8.42
CA THR A 9 5.37 -8.96 9.83
C THR A 9 4.43 -10.02 10.38
N THR A 10 4.90 -10.80 11.35
CA THR A 10 4.06 -11.66 12.20
C THR A 10 3.07 -10.86 13.05
N HIS A 11 3.39 -9.60 13.36
CA HIS A 11 2.60 -8.73 14.24
C HIS A 11 1.84 -7.67 13.45
N THR A 12 0.71 -8.08 12.85
CA THR A 12 -0.17 -7.19 12.08
C THR A 12 -1.63 -7.64 12.10
N PHE A 13 -2.52 -6.80 11.58
CA PHE A 13 -3.89 -7.17 11.25
C PHE A 13 -3.94 -8.00 9.95
N THR A 14 -4.91 -8.91 9.84
CA THR A 14 -5.01 -9.86 8.70
C THR A 14 -5.06 -9.19 7.33
N ALA A 15 -5.60 -7.96 7.24
CA ALA A 15 -5.70 -7.19 5.99
C ALA A 15 -4.35 -7.04 5.27
N THR A 16 -3.26 -6.92 6.01
CA THR A 16 -1.91 -6.81 5.44
C THR A 16 -1.54 -8.08 4.67
N ALA A 17 -1.76 -9.26 5.23
CA ALA A 17 -1.36 -10.53 4.60
C ALA A 17 -2.38 -11.03 3.56
N GLU A 18 -3.68 -10.83 3.78
CA GLU A 18 -4.71 -11.39 2.90
C GLU A 18 -4.70 -10.80 1.49
N VAL A 19 -4.36 -9.51 1.32
CA VAL A 19 -4.29 -8.89 -0.02
C VAL A 19 -3.23 -9.52 -0.90
N VAL A 20 -2.14 -10.02 -0.30
CA VAL A 20 -1.10 -10.80 -1.00
C VAL A 20 -1.70 -12.12 -1.51
N ARG A 21 -2.49 -12.79 -0.66
CA ARG A 21 -3.16 -14.06 -1.00
C ARG A 21 -4.27 -13.87 -2.03
N TYR A 22 -5.02 -12.76 -1.99
CA TYR A 22 -6.01 -12.43 -3.02
C TYR A 22 -5.38 -12.30 -4.41
N LEU A 23 -4.12 -11.88 -4.48
CA LEU A 23 -3.34 -11.80 -5.73
C LEU A 23 -2.61 -13.12 -6.07
N GLY A 24 -2.81 -14.18 -5.28
CA GLY A 24 -2.17 -15.49 -5.47
C GLY A 24 -0.69 -15.54 -5.10
N ALA A 25 -0.11 -14.50 -4.51
CA ALA A 25 1.27 -14.49 -4.04
C ALA A 25 1.39 -15.15 -2.66
N ASP A 26 2.59 -15.60 -2.29
CA ASP A 26 2.89 -16.17 -0.99
C ASP A 26 3.31 -15.08 0.01
N VAL A 27 2.87 -15.23 1.26
CA VAL A 27 3.24 -14.34 2.36
C VAL A 27 4.43 -14.93 3.09
N LYS A 28 5.51 -14.15 3.19
CA LYS A 28 6.69 -14.47 3.99
C LYS A 28 6.64 -13.65 5.28
N LEU A 29 6.27 -14.31 6.38
CA LEU A 29 6.22 -13.67 7.68
C LEU A 29 7.64 -13.56 8.27
N VAL A 30 7.95 -12.35 8.73
CA VAL A 30 9.21 -11.99 9.38
C VAL A 30 8.88 -11.44 10.76
N ASP A 31 9.73 -11.78 11.73
CA ASP A 31 9.52 -11.41 13.11
C ASP A 31 9.85 -9.93 13.39
N ILE A 32 9.42 -9.45 14.55
CA ILE A 32 9.54 -8.05 14.97
C ILE A 32 10.80 -7.78 15.80
N ASP A 33 11.15 -6.51 15.89
CA ASP A 33 11.98 -5.98 16.97
C ASP A 33 11.10 -5.84 18.23
N ALA A 34 11.51 -6.47 19.34
CA ALA A 34 10.78 -6.46 20.59
C ALA A 34 10.64 -5.08 21.24
N ALA A 35 11.55 -4.13 20.94
CA ALA A 35 11.50 -2.78 21.49
C ALA A 35 10.46 -1.88 20.79
N THR A 36 10.25 -2.09 19.48
CA THR A 36 9.39 -1.24 18.65
C THR A 36 8.09 -1.92 18.24
N LEU A 37 8.05 -3.25 18.31
CA LEU A 37 7.00 -4.13 17.78
C LEU A 37 6.79 -4.01 16.26
N ASN A 38 7.68 -3.31 15.57
CA ASN A 38 7.72 -3.22 14.12
C ASN A 38 8.63 -4.31 13.55
N ILE A 39 8.43 -4.61 12.27
CA ILE A 39 9.24 -5.61 11.55
C ILE A 39 10.74 -5.31 11.66
N ASP A 40 11.55 -6.31 11.98
CA ASP A 40 13.01 -6.17 12.11
C ASP A 40 13.68 -6.13 10.73
N PRO A 41 14.33 -5.01 10.33
CA PRO A 41 14.98 -4.89 9.02
C PRO A 41 16.07 -5.95 8.78
N ALA A 42 16.82 -6.35 9.81
CA ALA A 42 17.86 -7.37 9.65
C ALA A 42 17.25 -8.73 9.30
N ARG A 43 16.09 -9.04 9.87
CA ARG A 43 15.35 -10.28 9.56
C ARG A 43 14.64 -10.22 8.21
N ILE A 44 14.25 -9.03 7.74
CA ILE A 44 13.78 -8.85 6.36
C ILE A 44 14.87 -9.27 5.39
N GLU A 45 16.08 -8.73 5.54
CA GLU A 45 17.20 -9.01 4.63
C GLU A 45 17.55 -10.51 4.60
N ALA A 46 17.56 -11.16 5.76
CA ALA A 46 17.79 -12.60 5.86
C ALA A 46 16.67 -13.47 5.23
N ALA A 47 15.45 -12.93 5.11
CA ALA A 47 14.29 -13.65 4.58
C ALA A 47 14.12 -13.53 3.07
N ILE A 48 14.88 -12.65 2.40
CA ILE A 48 14.79 -12.42 0.95
C ILE A 48 15.16 -13.67 0.17
N THR A 49 14.35 -13.98 -0.84
CA THR A 49 14.56 -15.06 -1.80
C THR A 49 14.45 -14.54 -3.22
N PRO A 50 14.84 -15.32 -4.26
CA PRO A 50 14.61 -14.94 -5.66
C PRO A 50 13.13 -14.69 -6.03
N ARG A 51 12.20 -15.18 -5.22
CA ARG A 51 10.75 -14.98 -5.41
C ARG A 51 10.25 -13.69 -4.75
N THR A 52 11.01 -13.08 -3.85
CA THR A 52 10.59 -11.87 -3.15
C THR A 52 10.41 -10.72 -4.15
N LYS A 53 9.24 -10.08 -4.12
CA LYS A 53 8.92 -8.92 -4.99
C LYS A 53 8.68 -7.63 -4.21
N ALA A 54 8.19 -7.74 -2.99
CA ALA A 54 7.86 -6.58 -2.18
C ALA A 54 8.07 -6.82 -0.69
N ILE A 55 8.31 -5.73 0.03
CA ILE A 55 8.29 -5.64 1.49
C ILE A 55 7.09 -4.76 1.86
N MET A 56 6.28 -5.24 2.79
CA MET A 56 5.10 -4.54 3.28
C MET A 56 5.19 -4.33 4.79
N PRO A 57 5.92 -3.29 5.23
CA PRO A 57 6.03 -2.99 6.65
C PRO A 57 4.74 -2.36 7.16
N VAL A 58 4.46 -2.62 8.44
CA VAL A 58 3.33 -2.02 9.16
C VAL A 58 3.90 -1.03 10.15
N HIS A 59 3.30 0.16 10.23
CA HIS A 59 3.61 1.14 11.26
C HIS A 59 2.77 0.88 12.50
N TYR A 60 3.19 -0.10 13.29
CA TYR A 60 2.40 -0.61 14.40
C TYR A 60 2.14 0.48 15.44
N ALA A 61 0.89 0.55 15.91
CA ALA A 61 0.41 1.55 16.88
C ALA A 61 0.76 3.03 16.56
N GLY A 62 1.03 3.36 15.30
CA GLY A 62 1.41 4.71 14.87
C GLY A 62 2.90 5.03 15.02
N LEU A 63 3.71 4.09 15.52
CA LEU A 63 5.17 4.17 15.46
C LEU A 63 5.62 3.76 14.06
N ALA A 64 6.33 4.66 13.37
CA ALA A 64 6.93 4.33 12.08
C ALA A 64 7.93 3.17 12.22
N ALA A 65 7.90 2.26 11.25
CA ALA A 65 8.95 1.25 11.11
C ALA A 65 10.29 1.95 10.77
N ASP A 66 11.41 1.22 10.87
CA ASP A 66 12.72 1.73 10.44
C ASP A 66 12.78 1.83 8.91
N MET A 67 12.08 2.83 8.38
CA MET A 67 11.95 3.07 6.95
C MET A 67 13.27 3.40 6.28
N PRO A 68 14.22 4.16 6.88
CA PRO A 68 15.55 4.30 6.32
C PRO A 68 16.23 2.95 6.04
N ALA A 69 16.19 2.01 6.99
CA ALA A 69 16.77 0.68 6.81
C ALA A 69 16.00 -0.15 5.77
N ILE A 70 14.67 -0.20 5.86
CA ILE A 70 13.81 -0.98 4.95
C ILE A 70 13.95 -0.49 3.50
N LEU A 71 13.93 0.83 3.26
CA LEU A 71 14.12 1.39 1.94
C LEU A 71 15.53 1.14 1.39
N ALA A 72 16.55 1.13 2.25
CA ALA A 72 17.91 0.78 1.85
C ALA A 72 18.01 -0.69 1.42
N ILE A 73 17.41 -1.62 2.16
CA ILE A 73 17.32 -3.04 1.79
C ILE A 73 16.58 -3.18 0.45
N ALA A 74 15.40 -2.57 0.33
CA ALA A 74 14.59 -2.67 -0.88
C ALA A 74 15.35 -2.20 -2.13
N ARG A 75 16.07 -1.08 -2.04
CA ARG A 75 16.91 -0.56 -3.14
C ARG A 75 18.04 -1.53 -3.52
N ARG A 76 18.76 -2.10 -2.54
CA ARG A 76 19.85 -3.05 -2.82
C ARG A 76 19.37 -4.30 -3.55
N HIS A 77 18.17 -4.76 -3.24
CA HIS A 77 17.60 -5.99 -3.78
C HIS A 77 16.60 -5.77 -4.93
N GLY A 78 16.37 -4.52 -5.36
CA GLY A 78 15.41 -4.20 -6.40
C GLY A 78 13.95 -4.54 -6.03
N LEU A 79 13.63 -4.52 -4.74
CA LEU A 79 12.29 -4.83 -4.21
C LEU A 79 11.42 -3.59 -4.12
N LYS A 80 10.11 -3.81 -4.20
CA LYS A 80 9.10 -2.78 -3.98
C LYS A 80 8.78 -2.61 -2.50
N VAL A 81 8.37 -1.42 -2.09
CA VAL A 81 7.92 -1.14 -0.71
C VAL A 81 6.50 -0.57 -0.74
N VAL A 82 5.59 -1.26 -0.05
CA VAL A 82 4.21 -0.80 0.18
C VAL A 82 4.00 -0.64 1.66
N GLU A 83 3.91 0.59 2.15
CA GLU A 83 3.69 0.86 3.57
C GLU A 83 2.23 0.60 3.96
N ASP A 84 2.00 -0.25 4.96
CA ASP A 84 0.75 -0.29 5.71
C ASP A 84 0.80 0.76 6.82
N ALA A 85 0.20 1.91 6.52
CA ALA A 85 0.14 3.10 7.36
C ALA A 85 -1.23 3.27 8.02
N ALA A 86 -1.99 2.18 8.22
CA ALA A 86 -3.33 2.23 8.81
C ALA A 86 -3.40 2.96 10.17
N HIS A 87 -2.31 2.97 10.94
CA HIS A 87 -2.21 3.63 12.26
C HIS A 87 -1.38 4.92 12.25
N ALA A 88 -0.80 5.30 11.10
CA ALA A 88 0.38 6.17 11.06
C ALA A 88 0.11 7.56 10.48
N LEU A 89 -1.15 8.01 10.41
CA LEU A 89 -1.44 9.41 10.14
C LEU A 89 -1.50 10.19 11.48
N PRO A 90 -0.66 11.22 11.74
CA PRO A 90 0.34 11.87 10.88
C PRO A 90 1.81 11.58 11.28
N ALA A 91 2.15 10.32 11.57
CA ALA A 91 3.46 9.90 12.03
C ALA A 91 4.60 10.30 11.07
N THR A 92 5.83 10.31 11.59
CA THR A 92 7.04 10.63 10.83
C THR A 92 8.10 9.55 11.00
N SER A 93 8.95 9.42 9.98
CA SER A 93 10.18 8.62 10.02
C SER A 93 11.34 9.50 9.56
N ALA A 94 12.39 9.60 10.38
CA ALA A 94 13.55 10.47 10.13
C ALA A 94 13.18 11.91 9.71
N GLY A 95 12.17 12.49 10.37
CA GLY A 95 11.71 13.87 10.11
C GLY A 95 10.82 14.05 8.88
N ARG A 96 10.58 13.00 8.07
CA ARG A 96 9.65 13.01 6.93
C ARG A 96 8.32 12.36 7.32
N ARG A 97 7.21 12.88 6.81
CA ARG A 97 5.88 12.31 7.06
C ARG A 97 5.73 10.96 6.36
N ILE A 98 5.10 10.00 7.03
CA ILE A 98 4.61 8.78 6.37
C ILE A 98 3.69 9.16 5.21
N GLY A 99 3.79 8.45 4.10
CA GLY A 99 3.11 8.79 2.83
C GLY A 99 3.91 9.73 1.91
N THR A 100 5.03 10.28 2.39
CA THR A 100 5.94 11.13 1.59
C THR A 100 7.32 10.52 1.36
N LEU A 101 7.53 9.29 1.83
CA LEU A 101 8.81 8.57 1.74
C LEU A 101 9.05 8.06 0.31
N ASP A 102 10.18 7.37 0.12
CA ASP A 102 10.59 6.85 -1.19
C ASP A 102 10.00 5.46 -1.50
N SER A 103 8.99 5.04 -0.73
CA SER A 103 8.19 3.83 -0.97
C SER A 103 7.41 3.94 -2.27
N ASP A 104 7.05 2.80 -2.86
CA ASP A 104 6.25 2.77 -4.09
C ASP A 104 4.79 3.19 -3.81
N ALA A 105 4.25 2.78 -2.67
CA ALA A 105 2.93 3.21 -2.20
C ALA A 105 2.84 3.21 -0.68
N THR A 106 1.93 4.02 -0.15
CA THR A 106 1.55 4.03 1.26
C THR A 106 0.04 3.98 1.35
N VAL A 107 -0.49 3.11 2.21
CA VAL A 107 -1.94 2.92 2.37
C VAL A 107 -2.36 3.34 3.77
N PHE A 108 -3.30 4.29 3.85
CA PHE A 108 -3.92 4.74 5.08
C PHE A 108 -5.31 4.14 5.23
N SER A 109 -5.72 3.96 6.49
CA SER A 109 -7.06 3.53 6.87
C SER A 109 -7.78 4.68 7.54
N PHE A 110 -9.05 4.87 7.18
CA PHE A 110 -9.98 5.84 7.78
C PHE A 110 -11.20 5.16 8.43
N TYR A 111 -11.05 3.88 8.81
CA TYR A 111 -12.03 3.16 9.62
C TYR A 111 -12.34 3.89 10.94
N ALA A 112 -13.50 3.62 11.52
CA ALA A 112 -14.08 4.28 12.68
C ALA A 112 -13.14 4.47 13.89
N ASN A 113 -12.19 3.56 14.10
CA ASN A 113 -11.27 3.59 15.24
C ASN A 113 -9.87 4.14 14.93
N LYS A 114 -9.64 4.71 13.74
CA LYS A 114 -8.35 5.31 13.36
C LYS A 114 -8.28 6.77 13.78
N THR A 115 -7.07 7.31 13.88
CA THR A 115 -6.80 8.70 14.29
C THR A 115 -7.58 9.73 13.47
N MET A 116 -7.79 9.45 12.19
CA MET A 116 -8.68 10.17 11.28
C MET A 116 -9.66 9.18 10.68
N THR A 117 -10.94 9.54 10.61
CA THR A 117 -11.99 8.63 10.15
C THR A 117 -12.95 9.26 9.16
N THR A 118 -13.49 8.43 8.28
CA THR A 118 -14.62 8.70 7.38
C THR A 118 -15.76 7.71 7.64
N GLY A 119 -15.83 7.12 8.83
CA GLY A 119 -16.66 5.94 9.13
C GLY A 119 -16.03 4.67 8.55
N GLU A 120 -16.07 4.56 7.22
CA GLU A 120 -15.32 3.58 6.43
C GLU A 120 -14.50 4.32 5.38
N GLY A 121 -13.28 3.86 5.11
CA GLY A 121 -12.47 4.47 4.06
C GLY A 121 -10.98 4.17 4.17
N GLY A 122 -10.26 4.62 3.14
CA GLY A 122 -8.82 4.51 3.07
C GLY A 122 -8.27 5.33 1.92
N MET A 123 -6.95 5.45 1.88
CA MET A 123 -6.27 6.25 0.87
C MET A 123 -4.95 5.59 0.48
N LEU A 124 -4.73 5.47 -0.84
CA LEU A 124 -3.43 5.14 -1.40
C LEU A 124 -2.73 6.42 -1.80
N VAL A 125 -1.50 6.58 -1.34
CA VAL A 125 -0.59 7.66 -1.76
C VAL A 125 0.58 7.04 -2.51
N THR A 126 0.96 7.63 -3.64
CA THR A 126 2.10 7.20 -4.43
C THR A 126 2.68 8.38 -5.19
N ARG A 127 3.99 8.32 -5.47
CA ARG A 127 4.70 9.25 -6.36
C ARG A 127 4.68 8.79 -7.82
N ASP A 128 4.28 7.55 -8.09
CA ASP A 128 4.23 7.00 -9.44
C ASP A 128 2.88 7.32 -10.09
N ALA A 129 2.91 8.20 -11.10
CA ALA A 129 1.73 8.59 -11.85
C ALA A 129 1.06 7.42 -12.57
N ALA A 130 1.82 6.40 -12.99
CA ALA A 130 1.26 5.21 -13.61
C ALA A 130 0.53 4.35 -12.57
N LEU A 131 1.07 4.21 -11.35
CA LEU A 131 0.40 3.50 -10.27
C LEU A 131 -0.87 4.24 -9.81
N ALA A 132 -0.81 5.56 -9.67
CA ALA A 132 -1.98 6.39 -9.35
C ALA A 132 -3.08 6.22 -10.40
N LYS A 133 -2.75 6.32 -11.69
CA LYS A 133 -3.70 6.12 -12.79
C LYS A 133 -4.28 4.71 -12.78
N ARG A 134 -3.44 3.70 -12.53
CA ARG A 134 -3.88 2.30 -12.44
C ARG A 134 -4.87 2.10 -11.28
N ALA A 135 -4.62 2.70 -10.12
CA ALA A 135 -5.50 2.65 -8.96
C ALA A 135 -6.85 3.35 -9.24
N GLN A 136 -6.84 4.50 -9.92
CA GLN A 136 -8.05 5.21 -10.33
C GLN A 136 -8.93 4.38 -11.28
N VAL A 137 -8.33 3.65 -12.22
CA VAL A 137 -9.05 2.73 -13.10
C VAL A 137 -9.60 1.54 -12.29
N MET A 138 -8.77 0.94 -11.44
CA MET A 138 -9.15 -0.27 -10.69
C MET A 138 -10.19 -0.03 -9.61
N ARG A 139 -10.27 1.16 -8.99
CA ARG A 139 -11.27 1.44 -7.94
C ARG A 139 -12.70 1.51 -8.47
N LEU A 140 -12.88 1.65 -9.79
CA LEU A 140 -14.18 1.91 -10.41
C LEU A 140 -14.40 1.05 -11.67
N HIS A 141 -14.51 -0.26 -11.46
CA HIS A 141 -14.83 -1.30 -12.44
C HIS A 141 -13.88 -1.41 -13.63
N GLY A 142 -12.70 -0.78 -13.58
CA GLY A 142 -11.75 -0.81 -14.69
C GLY A 142 -12.11 0.13 -15.84
N MET A 143 -12.95 1.14 -15.58
CA MET A 143 -13.32 2.14 -16.58
C MET A 143 -12.13 3.02 -16.96
N SER A 144 -11.91 3.20 -18.27
CA SER A 144 -10.77 3.94 -18.83
C SER A 144 -10.78 5.45 -18.60
N ARG A 145 -11.92 6.02 -18.20
CA ARG A 145 -12.10 7.45 -17.91
C ARG A 145 -12.62 7.62 -16.49
N ASP A 146 -12.03 8.57 -15.75
CA ASP A 146 -12.55 8.92 -14.44
C ASP A 146 -13.89 9.65 -14.61
N ALA A 147 -14.75 9.59 -13.60
CA ALA A 147 -15.99 10.35 -13.54
C ALA A 147 -15.73 11.86 -13.70
N PHE A 148 -14.59 12.36 -13.21
CA PHE A 148 -14.19 13.77 -13.35
C PHE A 148 -13.87 14.19 -14.80
N ASP A 149 -13.32 13.28 -15.62
CA ASP A 149 -13.03 13.58 -17.03
C ASP A 149 -14.30 13.83 -17.85
N ARG A 150 -15.46 13.40 -17.34
CA ARG A 150 -16.77 13.64 -17.97
C ARG A 150 -17.18 15.11 -17.89
N PHE A 151 -16.68 15.86 -16.92
CA PHE A 151 -17.00 17.27 -16.72
C PHE A 151 -16.07 18.22 -17.50
N THR A 152 -14.96 17.72 -18.05
CA THR A 152 -13.97 18.52 -18.79
C THR A 152 -13.86 18.14 -20.28
N ALA A 153 -14.50 17.05 -20.71
CA ALA A 153 -14.40 16.54 -22.07
C ALA A 153 -15.16 17.40 -23.11
N LYS A 154 -14.49 17.71 -24.23
CA LYS A 154 -15.07 18.33 -25.44
C LYS A 154 -15.78 17.33 -26.39
N VAL A 155 -15.84 16.07 -26.01
CA VAL A 155 -16.47 14.95 -26.74
C VAL A 155 -17.52 14.29 -25.85
N PRO A 156 -18.53 13.60 -26.43
CA PRO A 156 -19.65 13.06 -25.67
C PRO A 156 -19.19 12.19 -24.50
N SER A 157 -19.64 12.53 -23.29
CA SER A 157 -19.17 11.98 -22.02
C SER A 157 -19.66 10.55 -21.71
N TRP A 158 -20.45 9.95 -22.62
CA TRP A 158 -21.05 8.63 -22.44
C TRP A 158 -20.13 7.47 -22.82
N TYR A 159 -19.11 7.69 -23.66
CA TYR A 159 -18.20 6.63 -24.08
C TYR A 159 -17.07 6.41 -23.07
N TYR A 160 -16.92 5.15 -22.64
CA TYR A 160 -15.81 4.63 -21.86
C TYR A 160 -15.58 3.16 -22.22
N GLU A 161 -14.39 2.66 -21.90
CA GLU A 161 -14.03 1.26 -22.09
C GLU A 161 -13.75 0.61 -20.73
N ILE A 162 -13.98 -0.70 -20.64
CA ILE A 162 -13.52 -1.51 -19.52
C ILE A 162 -12.16 -2.11 -19.91
N VAL A 163 -11.08 -1.52 -19.43
CA VAL A 163 -9.70 -1.88 -19.83
C VAL A 163 -9.06 -2.90 -18.89
N ALA A 164 -9.73 -3.23 -17.78
CA ALA A 164 -9.29 -4.24 -16.82
C ALA A 164 -10.48 -4.75 -16.00
N PRO A 165 -10.41 -5.97 -15.42
CA PRO A 165 -11.36 -6.42 -14.41
C PRO A 165 -11.11 -5.66 -13.09
N GLY A 166 -11.70 -4.47 -12.96
CA GLY A 166 -11.57 -3.64 -11.76
C GLY A 166 -12.57 -3.99 -10.65
N PHE A 167 -12.48 -3.24 -9.55
CA PHE A 167 -13.27 -3.38 -8.33
C PHE A 167 -14.21 -2.19 -8.12
N LYS A 168 -14.99 -2.22 -7.04
CA LYS A 168 -15.85 -1.11 -6.62
C LYS A 168 -15.44 -0.60 -5.24
N TYR A 169 -14.39 0.23 -5.22
CA TYR A 169 -13.73 0.75 -4.00
C TYR A 169 -13.58 2.27 -3.99
N ASN A 170 -14.36 3.01 -4.78
CA ASN A 170 -14.34 4.47 -4.71
C ASN A 170 -14.98 4.95 -3.40
N LEU A 171 -14.33 5.89 -2.73
CA LEU A 171 -14.91 6.63 -1.61
C LEU A 171 -16.03 7.56 -2.12
N THR A 172 -17.07 7.74 -1.30
CA THR A 172 -18.15 8.69 -1.55
C THR A 172 -17.80 10.08 -1.02
N ASP A 173 -18.44 11.11 -1.56
CA ASP A 173 -18.31 12.48 -1.03
C ASP A 173 -19.18 12.70 0.23
N ILE A 174 -20.15 11.80 0.48
CA ILE A 174 -21.14 11.82 1.58
C ILE A 174 -20.99 10.54 2.40
#